data_AF-A0A932XPR5-F1
#
_entry.id   AF-A0A932XPR5-F1
#
_cell.length_a   1.000
_cell.length_b   1.000
_cell.length_c   1.000
_cell.angle_alpha   90.00
_cell.angle_beta   90.00
_cell.angle_gamma   90.00
#
_symmetry.space_group_name_H-M   'P 1'
#
loop_
_entity.id
_entity.type
_entity.pdbx_description
1 polymer ?
#
loop_
_entity_poly.entity_id
_entity_poly.type
_entity_poly.pdbx_seq_one_letter_code
_entity_poly.pdbx_strand_id
1 'polypeptide(L)'
;MVQGIEWTEEALQRVENAPAFVRPGIYKLMAKRARERGRTIITSEFLTEIRNESMLRVAKAIRGFGFEELRMEAFDVAKEKMKKLPRKVEVIEAIKVFLGERTERNQMIIDKFTKYLKTVPEKGLPWTEEALARIQKVPPFVREMAKVAIEEEARRRKEKVVTPEVVEMVSRGASEGESQRAEGLLDGAALPWTAEAKERLRRIPIPFVRAKVIQKVEEYAQKRGLAVVDLPTYEAGLHRP
;
A
#
# COMPACT_ATOMS: atom_id res chain seq x y z
N MET A 1 -13.96 -20.47 17.47
CA MET A 1 -12.51 -20.45 17.18
C MET A 1 -12.30 -20.99 15.76
N VAL A 2 -11.53 -20.29 14.92
CA VAL A 2 -11.25 -20.74 13.54
C VAL A 2 -10.04 -21.68 13.63
N GLN A 3 -10.18 -22.92 13.17
CA GLN A 3 -9.15 -23.97 13.31
C GLN A 3 -7.78 -23.51 12.77
N GLY A 4 -6.73 -23.64 13.58
CA GLY A 4 -5.32 -23.48 13.18
C GLY A 4 -4.66 -22.11 13.37
N ILE A 5 -5.33 -21.11 13.97
CA ILE A 5 -4.70 -19.82 14.28
C ILE A 5 -4.91 -19.50 15.76
N GLU A 6 -3.82 -19.43 16.51
CA GLU A 6 -3.82 -19.13 17.93
C GLU A 6 -3.89 -17.62 18.17
N TRP A 7 -4.33 -17.24 19.37
CA TRP A 7 -4.34 -15.85 19.80
C TRP A 7 -3.58 -15.72 21.10
N THR A 8 -2.79 -14.66 21.21
CA THR A 8 -2.25 -14.25 22.51
C THR A 8 -3.39 -13.79 23.43
N GLU A 9 -3.24 -14.01 24.74
CA GLU A 9 -4.22 -13.59 25.75
C GLU A 9 -4.49 -12.07 25.68
N GLU A 10 -3.43 -11.27 25.54
CA GLU A 10 -3.53 -9.82 25.36
C GLU A 10 -4.37 -9.44 24.12
N ALA A 11 -4.19 -10.13 22.99
CA ALA A 11 -4.96 -9.86 21.78
C ALA A 11 -6.44 -10.20 21.96
N LEU A 12 -6.75 -11.31 22.62
CA LEU A 12 -8.14 -11.68 22.93
C LEU A 12 -8.80 -10.62 23.81
N GLN A 13 -8.14 -10.22 24.90
CA GLN A 13 -8.66 -9.22 25.82
C GLN A 13 -8.95 -7.88 25.10
N ARG A 14 -8.09 -7.47 24.16
CA ARG A 14 -8.31 -6.26 23.35
C ARG A 14 -9.57 -6.35 22.47
N VAL A 15 -9.89 -7.52 21.93
CA VAL A 15 -11.11 -7.72 21.12
C VAL A 15 -12.35 -7.78 22.01
N GLU A 16 -12.26 -8.36 23.20
CA GLU A 16 -13.35 -8.37 24.18
C GLU A 16 -13.73 -6.96 24.65
N ASN A 17 -12.77 -6.05 24.74
CA ASN A 17 -13.04 -4.64 25.05
C ASN A 17 -13.73 -3.86 23.91
N ALA A 18 -13.86 -4.45 22.71
CA ALA A 18 -14.58 -3.83 21.60
C ALA A 18 -16.11 -4.05 21.73
N PRO A 19 -16.95 -3.20 21.13
CA PRO A 19 -18.40 -3.38 21.13
C PRO A 19 -18.81 -4.74 20.55
N ALA A 20 -19.81 -5.39 21.15
CA ALA A 20 -20.21 -6.76 20.80
C ALA A 20 -20.52 -6.93 19.31
N PHE A 21 -21.18 -5.93 18.69
CA PHE A 21 -21.57 -5.97 17.29
C PHE A 21 -20.39 -5.95 16.29
N VAL A 22 -19.19 -5.48 16.69
CA VAL A 22 -17.99 -5.48 15.82
C VAL A 22 -17.11 -6.72 16.00
N ARG A 23 -17.15 -7.39 17.17
CA ARG A 23 -16.23 -8.52 17.49
C ARG A 23 -16.26 -9.63 16.43
N PRO A 24 -17.42 -10.10 15.93
CA PRO A 24 -17.45 -11.13 14.88
C PRO A 24 -16.72 -10.71 13.61
N GLY A 25 -16.80 -9.42 13.26
CA GLY A 25 -16.09 -8.83 12.13
C GLY A 25 -14.58 -8.82 12.34
N ILE A 26 -14.12 -8.48 13.55
CA ILE A 26 -12.71 -8.49 13.93
C ILE A 26 -12.13 -9.89 13.84
N TYR A 27 -12.77 -10.88 14.49
CA TYR A 27 -12.30 -12.28 14.43
C TYR A 27 -12.19 -12.81 13.01
N LYS A 28 -13.22 -12.56 12.17
CA LYS A 28 -13.22 -12.96 10.76
C LYS A 28 -12.10 -12.28 9.96
N LEU A 29 -11.91 -10.98 10.16
CA LEU A 29 -10.88 -10.21 9.47
C LEU A 29 -9.48 -10.68 9.86
N MET A 30 -9.20 -10.83 11.16
CA MET A 30 -7.88 -11.23 11.65
C MET A 30 -7.52 -12.64 11.18
N ALA A 31 -8.45 -13.60 11.27
CA ALA A 31 -8.20 -14.96 10.78
C ALA A 31 -7.93 -14.98 9.26
N LYS A 32 -8.64 -14.15 8.49
CA LYS A 32 -8.40 -14.01 7.04
C LYS A 32 -6.99 -13.46 6.79
N ARG A 33 -6.62 -12.36 7.44
CA ARG A 33 -5.33 -11.68 7.22
C ARG A 33 -4.15 -12.52 7.72
N ALA A 34 -4.31 -13.23 8.82
CA ALA A 34 -3.32 -14.16 9.33
C ALA A 34 -3.03 -15.26 8.29
N ARG A 35 -4.07 -15.87 7.70
CA ARG A 35 -3.90 -16.85 6.60
C ARG A 35 -3.21 -16.27 5.38
N GLU A 36 -3.63 -15.09 4.92
CA GLU A 36 -3.02 -14.42 3.76
C GLU A 36 -1.52 -14.11 3.97
N ARG A 37 -1.10 -13.90 5.22
CA ARG A 37 0.30 -13.60 5.60
C ARG A 37 1.06 -14.79 6.19
N GLY A 38 0.47 -16.00 6.18
CA GLY A 38 1.09 -17.18 6.79
C GLY A 38 1.37 -17.06 8.29
N ARG A 39 0.63 -16.22 9.02
CA ARG A 39 0.73 -16.07 10.47
C ARG A 39 -0.08 -17.17 11.16
N THR A 40 0.55 -17.86 12.11
CA THR A 40 -0.08 -18.89 12.94
C THR A 40 -0.60 -18.36 14.27
N ILE A 41 -0.10 -17.19 14.72
CA ILE A 41 -0.48 -16.56 15.99
C ILE A 41 -0.91 -15.11 15.73
N ILE A 42 -2.05 -14.72 16.30
CA ILE A 42 -2.56 -13.35 16.29
C ILE A 42 -2.13 -12.65 17.59
N THR A 43 -1.25 -11.67 17.42
CA THR A 43 -0.70 -10.84 18.51
C THR A 43 -1.41 -9.51 18.63
N SER A 44 -1.17 -8.83 19.76
CA SER A 44 -1.61 -7.45 20.01
C SER A 44 -1.07 -6.47 18.94
N GLU A 45 0.16 -6.68 18.48
CA GLU A 45 0.78 -5.92 17.39
C GLU A 45 0.06 -6.14 16.06
N PHE A 46 -0.25 -7.39 15.71
CA PHE A 46 -0.97 -7.71 14.48
C PHE A 46 -2.37 -7.09 14.44
N LEU A 47 -3.07 -7.02 15.57
CA LEU A 47 -4.33 -6.26 15.67
C LEU A 47 -4.13 -4.78 15.31
N THR A 48 -3.05 -4.17 15.79
CA THR A 48 -2.71 -2.78 15.51
C THR A 48 -2.39 -2.55 14.04
N GLU A 49 -1.61 -3.45 13.41
CA GLU A 49 -1.31 -3.41 11.97
C GLU A 49 -2.60 -3.41 11.13
N ILE A 50 -3.43 -4.44 11.32
CA ILE A 50 -4.66 -4.62 10.53
C ILE A 50 -5.68 -3.51 10.81
N ARG A 51 -5.73 -2.98 12.04
CA ARG A 51 -6.53 -1.79 12.37
C ARG A 51 -6.06 -0.58 11.57
N ASN A 52 -4.75 -0.29 11.55
CA ASN A 52 -4.19 0.86 10.83
C ASN A 52 -4.48 0.77 9.33
N GLU A 53 -4.31 -0.42 8.73
CA GLU A 53 -4.70 -0.66 7.33
C GLU A 53 -6.19 -0.44 7.08
N SER A 54 -7.04 -0.92 7.99
CA SER A 54 -8.49 -0.74 7.89
C SER A 54 -8.86 0.74 7.98
N MET A 55 -8.22 1.50 8.88
CA MET A 55 -8.40 2.95 9.00
C MET A 55 -7.99 3.68 7.71
N LEU A 56 -6.85 3.33 7.10
CA LEU A 56 -6.44 3.90 5.80
C LEU A 56 -7.46 3.65 4.70
N ARG A 57 -8.05 2.44 4.66
CA ARG A 57 -9.11 2.11 3.70
C ARG A 57 -10.38 2.92 3.95
N VAL A 58 -10.76 3.10 5.21
CA VAL A 58 -11.92 3.92 5.58
C VAL A 58 -11.66 5.38 5.23
N ALA A 59 -10.48 5.94 5.54
CA ALA A 59 -10.10 7.30 5.17
C ALA A 59 -10.17 7.51 3.65
N LYS A 60 -9.63 6.57 2.86
CA LYS A 60 -9.72 6.58 1.40
C LYS A 60 -11.18 6.55 0.90
N ALA A 61 -12.04 5.74 1.53
CA ALA A 61 -13.45 5.65 1.18
C ALA A 61 -14.21 6.94 1.50
N ILE A 62 -13.95 7.54 2.67
CA ILE A 62 -14.55 8.82 3.10
C ILE A 62 -14.18 9.95 2.13
N ARG A 63 -12.90 10.07 1.73
CA ARG A 63 -12.51 11.00 0.66
C ARG A 63 -13.24 10.71 -0.65
N GLY A 64 -13.39 9.43 -1.00
CA GLY A 64 -14.15 9.00 -2.18
C GLY A 64 -15.65 9.32 -2.12
N PHE A 65 -16.19 9.62 -0.93
CA PHE A 65 -17.56 10.10 -0.73
C PHE A 65 -17.66 11.64 -0.75
N GLY A 66 -16.54 12.35 -0.92
CA GLY A 66 -16.50 13.81 -0.96
C GLY A 66 -16.29 14.47 0.42
N PHE A 67 -15.85 13.72 1.43
CA PHE A 67 -15.59 14.25 2.76
C PHE A 67 -14.09 14.39 3.03
N GLU A 68 -13.67 15.55 3.53
CA GLU A 68 -12.29 15.82 3.97
C GLU A 68 -12.09 15.57 5.47
N GLU A 69 -13.19 15.35 6.19
CA GLU A 69 -13.25 15.19 7.64
C GLU A 69 -14.16 14.01 8.01
N LEU A 70 -13.99 13.48 9.22
CA LEU A 70 -14.92 12.49 9.74
C LEU A 70 -16.20 13.19 10.22
N ARG A 71 -17.28 13.05 9.44
CA ARG A 71 -18.61 13.58 9.79
C ARG A 71 -19.66 12.48 9.86
N MET A 72 -20.73 12.70 10.63
CA MET A 72 -21.78 11.70 10.85
C MET A 72 -22.56 11.39 9.56
N GLU A 73 -22.66 12.35 8.65
CA GLU A 73 -23.31 12.23 7.34
C GLU A 73 -22.59 11.23 6.43
N ALA A 74 -21.29 10.99 6.65
CA ALA A 74 -20.55 9.98 5.90
C ALA A 74 -21.12 8.57 6.14
N PHE A 75 -21.72 8.31 7.32
CA PHE A 75 -22.40 7.05 7.62
C PHE A 75 -23.70 6.90 6.83
N ASP A 76 -24.42 7.99 6.56
CA ASP A 76 -25.65 7.96 5.75
C ASP A 76 -25.33 7.64 4.28
N VAL A 77 -24.27 8.26 3.74
CA VAL A 77 -23.76 7.93 2.40
C VAL A 77 -23.28 6.48 2.33
N ALA A 78 -22.59 6.00 3.37
CA ALA A 78 -22.15 4.61 3.45
C ALA A 78 -23.32 3.63 3.50
N LYS A 79 -24.37 3.95 4.28
CA LYS A 79 -25.59 3.16 4.40
C LYS A 79 -26.29 3.02 3.05
N GLU A 80 -26.50 4.13 2.34
CA GLU A 80 -27.16 4.13 1.02
C GLU A 80 -26.37 3.29 -0.01
N LYS A 81 -25.04 3.43 -0.04
CA LYS A 81 -24.18 2.61 -0.93
C LYS A 81 -24.21 1.12 -0.58
N MET A 82 -24.51 0.76 0.67
CA MET A 82 -24.55 -0.61 1.15
C MET A 82 -25.97 -1.20 1.23
N LYS A 83 -27.00 -0.51 0.71
CA LYS A 83 -28.42 -0.91 0.81
C LYS A 83 -28.75 -2.34 0.37
N LYS A 84 -27.93 -2.95 -0.50
CA LYS A 84 -28.09 -4.34 -0.95
C LYS A 84 -27.56 -5.39 0.06
N LEU A 85 -26.98 -4.96 1.18
CA LEU A 85 -26.33 -5.81 2.17
C LEU A 85 -26.92 -5.52 3.57
N PRO A 86 -28.06 -6.15 3.93
CA PRO A 86 -28.83 -5.82 5.14
C PRO A 86 -27.98 -5.80 6.41
N ARG A 87 -27.19 -6.86 6.64
CA ARG A 87 -26.28 -6.95 7.79
C ARG A 87 -25.27 -5.80 7.88
N LYS A 88 -24.82 -5.25 6.75
CA LYS A 88 -23.89 -4.10 6.78
C LYS A 88 -24.60 -2.81 7.13
N VAL A 89 -25.84 -2.64 6.66
CA VAL A 89 -26.68 -1.49 7.00
C VAL A 89 -26.96 -1.48 8.51
N GLU A 90 -27.38 -2.61 9.08
CA GLU A 90 -27.58 -2.77 10.53
C GLU A 90 -26.32 -2.42 11.33
N VAL A 91 -25.15 -2.89 10.89
CA VAL A 91 -23.89 -2.56 11.55
C VAL A 91 -23.55 -1.07 11.44
N ILE A 92 -23.81 -0.42 10.29
CA ILE A 92 -23.59 1.02 10.13
C ILE A 92 -24.49 1.82 11.07
N GLU A 93 -25.76 1.42 11.21
CA GLU A 93 -26.70 2.04 12.15
C GLU A 93 -26.27 1.85 13.60
N ALA A 94 -25.88 0.62 13.98
CA ALA A 94 -25.36 0.34 15.32
C ALA A 94 -24.11 1.16 15.64
N ILE A 95 -23.20 1.36 14.67
CA ILE A 95 -22.04 2.25 14.84
C ILE A 95 -22.51 3.69 15.04
N LYS A 96 -23.47 4.17 14.25
CA LYS A 96 -23.98 5.54 14.33
C LYS A 96 -24.57 5.84 15.71
N VAL A 97 -25.41 4.93 16.22
CA VAL A 97 -26.00 5.01 17.57
C VAL A 97 -24.90 4.97 18.64
N PHE A 98 -24.01 3.98 18.58
CA PHE A 98 -22.93 3.81 19.56
C PHE A 98 -21.99 5.03 19.63
N LEU A 99 -21.69 5.67 18.50
CA LEU A 99 -20.89 6.89 18.47
C LEU A 99 -21.66 8.12 18.96
N GLY A 100 -22.98 8.16 18.80
CA GLY A 100 -23.84 9.24 19.30
C GLY A 100 -24.01 9.20 20.82
N GLU A 101 -24.02 8.02 21.42
CA GLU A 101 -24.13 7.82 22.87
C GLU A 101 -22.79 8.02 23.62
N ARG A 102 -21.69 8.07 22.88
CA ARG A 102 -20.36 8.20 23.48
C ARG A 102 -20.13 9.59 24.06
N THR A 103 -19.92 9.63 25.37
CA THR A 103 -19.51 10.84 26.12
C THR A 103 -18.02 11.12 25.97
N GLU A 104 -17.19 10.08 25.90
CA GLU A 104 -15.74 10.20 25.76
C GLU A 104 -15.27 9.96 24.33
N ARG A 105 -14.58 10.96 23.77
CA ARG A 105 -13.93 10.85 22.47
C ARG A 105 -12.50 10.37 22.64
N ASN A 106 -12.15 9.29 21.93
CA ASN A 106 -10.77 8.86 21.84
C ASN A 106 -10.00 9.78 20.87
N GLN A 107 -9.45 10.87 21.42
CA GLN A 107 -8.78 11.91 20.64
C GLN A 107 -7.61 11.35 19.83
N MET A 108 -6.83 10.42 20.39
CA MET A 108 -5.70 9.79 19.68
C MET A 108 -6.15 9.08 18.40
N ILE A 109 -7.27 8.36 18.44
CA ILE A 109 -7.81 7.68 17.25
C ILE A 109 -8.33 8.70 16.23
N ILE A 110 -8.98 9.76 16.70
CA ILE A 110 -9.48 10.84 15.84
C ILE A 110 -8.31 11.54 15.14
N ASP A 111 -7.27 11.93 15.88
CA ASP A 111 -6.09 12.59 15.33
C ASP A 111 -5.38 11.71 14.31
N LYS A 112 -5.21 10.43 14.65
CA LYS A 112 -4.64 9.44 13.73
C LYS A 112 -5.48 9.29 12.47
N PHE A 113 -6.81 9.25 12.60
CA PHE A 113 -7.71 9.13 11.47
C PHE A 113 -7.72 10.40 10.60
N THR A 114 -7.70 11.58 11.21
CA THR A 114 -7.56 12.87 10.54
C THR A 114 -6.24 12.96 9.78
N LYS A 115 -5.13 12.50 10.37
CA LYS A 115 -3.84 12.36 9.66
C LYS A 115 -3.99 11.46 8.44
N TYR A 116 -4.70 10.35 8.54
CA TYR A 116 -4.97 9.49 7.38
C TYR A 116 -5.82 10.17 6.32
N LEU A 117 -6.89 10.87 6.66
CA LEU A 117 -7.68 11.63 5.69
C LEU A 117 -6.82 12.64 4.90
N LYS A 118 -5.87 13.31 5.56
CA LYS A 118 -4.96 14.25 4.90
C LYS A 118 -3.90 13.58 4.03
N THR A 119 -3.47 12.37 4.39
CA THR A 119 -2.32 11.71 3.75
C THR A 119 -2.70 10.64 2.72
N VAL A 120 -3.92 10.09 2.77
CA VAL A 120 -4.36 9.12 1.76
C VAL A 120 -4.45 9.80 0.39
N PRO A 121 -3.89 9.19 -0.67
CA PRO A 121 -3.84 9.82 -1.98
C PRO A 121 -5.22 9.82 -2.64
N GLU A 122 -5.50 10.79 -3.51
CA GLU A 122 -6.77 10.88 -4.26
C GLU A 122 -6.93 9.81 -5.33
N LYS A 123 -5.82 9.48 -6.00
CA LYS A 123 -5.71 8.38 -6.97
C LYS A 123 -4.69 7.38 -6.44
N GLY A 124 -4.84 6.12 -6.81
CA GLY A 124 -3.95 5.07 -6.33
C GLY A 124 -4.39 4.41 -5.03
N LEU A 125 -3.51 3.56 -4.50
CA LEU A 125 -3.74 2.84 -3.25
C LEU A 125 -3.22 3.67 -2.06
N PRO A 126 -3.86 3.62 -0.88
CA PRO A 126 -3.27 4.16 0.33
C PRO A 126 -2.03 3.36 0.75
N TRP A 127 -1.05 4.03 1.33
CA TRP A 127 0.18 3.43 1.83
C TRP A 127 0.24 3.53 3.35
N THR A 128 0.72 2.49 3.99
CA THR A 128 1.10 2.54 5.41
C THR A 128 2.34 3.42 5.60
N GLU A 129 2.53 3.97 6.79
CA GLU A 129 3.67 4.85 7.10
C GLU A 129 5.00 4.08 6.95
N GLU A 130 5.00 2.82 7.34
CA GLU A 130 6.12 1.89 7.25
C GLU A 130 6.46 1.52 5.79
N ALA A 131 5.46 1.46 4.89
CA ALA A 131 5.70 1.30 3.46
C ALA A 131 6.28 2.58 2.83
N LEU A 132 5.78 3.75 3.24
CA LEU A 132 6.33 5.03 2.81
C LEU A 132 7.78 5.22 3.29
N ALA A 133 8.11 4.81 4.51
CA ALA A 133 9.49 4.84 5.00
C ALA A 133 10.41 3.93 4.17
N ARG A 134 9.93 2.76 3.71
CA ARG A 134 10.70 1.88 2.82
C ARG A 134 10.93 2.51 1.45
N ILE A 135 9.92 3.13 0.84
CA ILE A 135 10.09 3.72 -0.49
C ILE A 135 11.04 4.93 -0.49
N GLN A 136 11.23 5.59 0.66
CA GLN A 136 12.22 6.67 0.78
C GLN A 136 13.66 6.19 0.54
N LYS A 137 13.96 4.92 0.83
CA LYS A 137 15.26 4.30 0.56
C LYS A 137 15.53 4.12 -0.94
N VAL A 138 14.47 4.08 -1.75
CA VAL A 138 14.62 4.07 -3.22
C VAL A 138 15.10 5.45 -3.67
N PRO A 139 16.11 5.52 -4.54
CA PRO A 139 16.65 6.80 -5.01
C PRO A 139 15.56 7.74 -5.55
N PRO A 140 15.61 9.05 -5.24
CA PRO A 140 14.52 9.99 -5.56
C PRO A 140 14.06 9.98 -7.02
N PHE A 141 15.00 9.91 -7.97
CA PHE A 141 14.75 10.00 -9.40
C PHE A 141 13.90 8.84 -9.98
N VAL A 142 13.81 7.71 -9.29
CA VAL A 142 12.98 6.55 -9.69
C VAL A 142 11.89 6.23 -8.69
N ARG A 143 11.74 7.03 -7.63
CA ARG A 143 10.79 6.76 -6.55
C ARG A 143 9.35 6.71 -7.03
N GLU A 144 8.96 7.60 -7.95
CA GLU A 144 7.61 7.58 -8.53
C GLU A 144 7.37 6.35 -9.42
N MET A 145 8.37 5.93 -10.20
CA MET A 145 8.29 4.67 -10.97
C MET A 145 8.16 3.45 -10.04
N ALA A 146 8.92 3.45 -8.94
CA ALA A 146 8.84 2.41 -7.93
C ALA A 146 7.48 2.37 -7.24
N LYS A 147 6.89 3.53 -6.90
CA LYS A 147 5.52 3.59 -6.35
C LYS A 147 4.51 2.97 -7.31
N VAL A 148 4.56 3.32 -8.60
CA VAL A 148 3.65 2.77 -9.62
C VAL A 148 3.77 1.24 -9.68
N ALA A 149 4.99 0.72 -9.79
CA ALA A 149 5.25 -0.73 -9.85
C ALA A 149 4.73 -1.46 -8.59
N ILE A 150 4.97 -0.90 -7.40
CA ILE A 150 4.51 -1.47 -6.14
C ILE A 150 2.98 -1.45 -6.05
N GLU A 151 2.33 -0.37 -6.49
CA GLU A 151 0.87 -0.31 -6.51
C GLU A 151 0.25 -1.29 -7.52
N GLU A 152 0.87 -1.48 -8.68
CA GLU A 152 0.44 -2.47 -9.67
C GLU A 152 0.52 -3.89 -9.10
N GLU A 153 1.63 -4.22 -8.43
CA GLU A 153 1.78 -5.52 -7.75
C GLU A 153 0.76 -5.71 -6.62
N ALA A 154 0.54 -4.67 -5.81
CA ALA A 154 -0.50 -4.67 -4.79
C ALA A 154 -1.88 -4.96 -5.41
N ARG A 155 -2.23 -4.29 -6.53
CA ARG A 155 -3.48 -4.52 -7.25
C ARG A 155 -3.59 -5.94 -7.80
N ARG A 156 -2.50 -6.47 -8.37
CA ARG A 156 -2.42 -7.85 -8.89
C ARG A 156 -2.73 -8.87 -7.80
N ARG A 157 -2.24 -8.62 -6.58
CA ARG A 157 -2.51 -9.42 -5.38
C ARG A 157 -3.84 -9.11 -4.70
N LYS A 158 -4.63 -8.19 -5.27
CA LYS A 158 -5.92 -7.71 -4.73
C LYS A 158 -5.79 -7.05 -3.37
N GLU A 159 -4.59 -6.61 -3.01
CA GLU A 159 -4.34 -5.79 -1.83
C GLU A 159 -4.93 -4.40 -2.02
N LYS A 160 -5.47 -3.86 -0.93
CA LYS A 160 -6.16 -2.56 -0.94
C LYS A 160 -5.37 -1.45 -0.25
N VAL A 161 -4.23 -1.79 0.35
CA VAL A 161 -3.30 -0.90 1.02
C VAL A 161 -1.91 -1.40 0.69
N VAL A 162 -0.97 -0.50 0.40
CA VAL A 162 0.44 -0.86 0.26
C VAL A 162 1.07 -0.98 1.64
N THR A 163 1.50 -2.19 1.97
CA THR A 163 2.14 -2.53 3.24
C THR A 163 3.66 -2.72 3.06
N PRO A 164 4.44 -2.66 4.15
CA PRO A 164 5.81 -3.16 4.21
C PRO A 164 6.12 -4.37 3.35
N GLU A 165 5.30 -5.41 3.48
CA GLU A 165 5.50 -6.71 2.86
C GLU A 165 5.36 -6.60 1.34
N VAL A 166 4.44 -5.80 0.84
CA VAL A 166 4.29 -5.56 -0.60
C VAL A 166 5.53 -4.84 -1.15
N VAL A 167 6.04 -3.82 -0.45
CA VAL A 167 7.25 -3.10 -0.87
C VAL A 167 8.47 -4.03 -0.87
N GLU A 168 8.66 -4.80 0.19
CA GLU A 168 9.76 -5.78 0.29
C GLU A 168 9.63 -6.85 -0.80
N MET A 169 8.43 -7.32 -1.06
CA MET A 169 8.17 -8.32 -2.08
C MET A 169 8.44 -7.82 -3.48
N VAL A 170 8.16 -6.56 -3.81
CA VAL A 170 8.52 -5.99 -5.12
C VAL A 170 10.04 -5.75 -5.20
N SER A 171 10.65 -5.39 -4.07
CA SER A 171 12.10 -5.16 -3.99
C SER A 171 12.90 -6.47 -4.07
N ARG A 172 12.43 -7.54 -3.43
CA ARG A 172 13.07 -8.87 -3.38
C ARG A 172 12.59 -9.82 -4.47
N GLY A 173 11.32 -9.72 -4.83
CA GLY A 173 10.57 -10.66 -5.66
C GLY A 173 10.68 -10.41 -7.15
N ALA A 174 11.72 -9.73 -7.59
CA ALA A 174 12.27 -10.13 -8.88
C ALA A 174 12.69 -11.57 -8.73
N SER A 175 12.00 -12.47 -9.43
CA SER A 175 12.60 -13.75 -9.75
C SER A 175 14.03 -13.50 -10.27
N GLU A 176 14.95 -14.44 -10.06
CA GLU A 176 16.27 -14.37 -10.70
C GLU A 176 16.11 -14.06 -12.21
N GLY A 177 15.05 -14.61 -12.83
CA GLY A 177 14.65 -14.31 -14.21
C GLY A 177 14.31 -12.84 -14.51
N GLU A 178 13.77 -12.05 -13.59
CA GLU A 178 13.51 -10.61 -13.82
C GLU A 178 14.76 -9.75 -13.64
N SER A 179 15.63 -10.09 -12.69
CA SER A 179 16.95 -9.46 -12.59
C SER A 179 17.81 -9.81 -13.80
N GLN A 180 17.83 -11.08 -14.22
CA GLN A 180 18.49 -11.55 -15.44
C GLN A 180 17.88 -10.94 -16.69
N ARG A 181 16.56 -10.72 -16.76
CA ARG A 181 15.93 -9.98 -17.87
C ARG A 181 16.39 -8.53 -17.92
N ALA A 182 16.51 -7.85 -16.78
CA ALA A 182 17.01 -6.47 -16.75
C ALA A 182 18.48 -6.39 -17.19
N GLU A 183 19.33 -7.33 -16.75
CA GLU A 183 20.71 -7.42 -17.24
C GLU A 183 20.75 -7.80 -18.73
N GLY A 184 19.94 -8.77 -19.17
CA GLY A 184 19.82 -9.14 -20.58
C GLY A 184 19.29 -8.01 -21.48
N LEU A 185 18.46 -7.10 -20.95
CA LEU A 185 18.05 -5.87 -21.64
C LEU A 185 19.22 -4.88 -21.79
N LEU A 186 20.17 -4.83 -20.85
CA LEU A 186 21.39 -4.04 -21.01
C LEU A 186 22.36 -4.68 -22.00
N ASP A 187 22.44 -6.01 -22.02
CA ASP A 187 23.30 -6.73 -22.95
C ASP A 187 22.76 -6.71 -24.38
N GLY A 188 21.42 -6.70 -24.52
CA GLY A 188 20.70 -6.51 -25.79
C GLY A 188 20.34 -5.06 -26.10
N ALA A 189 20.89 -4.10 -25.36
CA ALA A 189 20.65 -2.67 -25.54
C ALA A 189 21.05 -2.22 -26.96
N ALA A 190 20.22 -1.39 -27.58
CA ALA A 190 20.47 -0.90 -28.95
C ALA A 190 21.63 0.11 -28.99
N LEU A 191 21.89 0.78 -27.87
CA LEU A 191 22.98 1.73 -27.69
C LEU A 191 23.96 1.22 -26.64
N PRO A 192 25.27 1.47 -26.77
CA PRO A 192 26.22 1.19 -25.71
C PRO A 192 25.93 2.06 -24.48
N TRP A 193 26.01 1.45 -23.29
CA TRP A 193 25.90 2.14 -21.99
C TRP A 193 27.27 2.24 -21.33
N THR A 194 27.61 3.41 -20.80
CA THR A 194 28.87 3.58 -20.07
C THR A 194 28.86 2.83 -18.73
N ALA A 195 30.04 2.56 -18.18
CA ALA A 195 30.18 1.85 -16.91
C ALA A 195 29.47 2.60 -15.76
N GLU A 196 29.54 3.93 -15.77
CA GLU A 196 28.92 4.81 -14.78
C GLU A 196 27.39 4.76 -14.86
N ALA A 197 26.83 4.77 -16.08
CA ALA A 197 25.39 4.66 -16.29
C ALA A 197 24.85 3.27 -15.84
N LYS A 198 25.60 2.20 -16.16
CA LYS A 198 25.28 0.83 -15.70
C LYS A 198 25.32 0.73 -14.17
N GLU A 199 26.37 1.28 -13.54
CA GLU A 199 26.49 1.30 -12.08
C GLU A 199 25.35 2.09 -11.42
N ARG A 200 24.98 3.23 -12.01
CA ARG A 200 23.85 4.04 -11.54
C ARG A 200 22.53 3.28 -11.56
N LEU A 201 22.30 2.49 -12.60
CA LEU A 201 21.13 1.65 -12.78
C LEU A 201 21.10 0.50 -11.77
N ARG A 202 22.24 -0.15 -11.50
CA ARG A 202 22.35 -1.27 -10.53
C ARG A 202 21.99 -0.86 -9.09
N ARG A 203 22.17 0.42 -8.74
CA ARG A 203 21.75 0.96 -7.43
C ARG A 203 20.25 0.96 -7.20
N ILE A 204 19.43 0.75 -8.23
CA ILE A 204 17.99 0.64 -8.08
C ILE A 204 17.67 -0.77 -7.58
N PRO A 205 17.13 -0.92 -6.36
CA PRO A 205 16.94 -2.23 -5.77
C PRO A 205 15.82 -3.03 -6.46
N ILE A 206 14.86 -2.35 -7.11
CA ILE A 206 13.69 -2.98 -7.72
C ILE A 206 13.98 -3.32 -9.20
N PRO A 207 14.07 -4.60 -9.59
CA PRO A 207 14.52 -4.97 -10.93
C PRO A 207 13.52 -4.61 -12.04
N PHE A 208 12.22 -4.65 -11.76
CA PHE A 208 11.21 -4.14 -12.68
C PHE A 208 11.41 -2.65 -12.99
N VAL A 209 11.77 -1.86 -11.97
CA VAL A 209 12.07 -0.43 -12.16
C VAL A 209 13.35 -0.27 -12.98
N ARG A 210 14.38 -1.11 -12.78
CA ARG A 210 15.57 -1.12 -13.65
C ARG A 210 15.20 -1.35 -15.12
N ALA A 211 14.41 -2.40 -15.40
CA ALA A 211 13.96 -2.70 -16.76
C ALA A 211 13.20 -1.51 -17.40
N LYS A 212 12.31 -0.86 -16.63
CA LYS A 212 11.60 0.34 -17.09
C LYS A 212 12.51 1.55 -17.32
N VAL A 213 13.55 1.71 -16.51
CA VAL A 213 14.54 2.78 -16.70
C VAL A 213 15.34 2.55 -17.98
N ILE A 214 15.79 1.32 -18.25
CA ILE A 214 16.51 0.97 -19.48
C ILE A 214 15.66 1.39 -20.69
N GLN A 215 14.41 0.90 -20.77
CA GLN A 215 13.49 1.22 -21.87
C GLN A 215 13.33 2.73 -22.06
N LYS A 216 13.07 3.46 -20.97
CA LYS A 216 12.81 4.90 -21.03
C LYS A 216 14.03 5.72 -21.47
N VAL A 217 15.21 5.38 -20.94
CA VAL A 217 16.46 6.06 -21.28
C VAL A 217 16.89 5.77 -22.71
N GLU A 218 16.73 4.52 -23.17
CA GLU A 218 17.00 4.18 -24.57
C GLU A 218 16.06 4.89 -25.54
N GLU A 219 14.75 4.89 -25.27
CA GLU A 219 13.78 5.64 -26.08
C GLU A 219 14.13 7.13 -26.17
N TYR A 220 14.58 7.73 -25.06
CA TYR A 220 15.03 9.11 -25.02
C TYR A 220 16.28 9.33 -25.89
N ALA A 221 17.29 8.46 -25.75
CA ALA A 221 18.53 8.55 -26.48
C ALA A 221 18.32 8.36 -27.99
N GLN A 222 17.50 7.39 -28.38
CA GLN A 222 17.11 7.14 -29.77
C GLN A 222 16.37 8.32 -30.39
N LYS A 223 15.39 8.90 -29.68
CA LYS A 223 14.65 10.08 -30.16
C LYS A 223 15.54 11.30 -30.39
N ARG A 224 16.66 11.39 -29.68
CA ARG A 224 17.64 12.47 -29.83
C ARG A 224 18.83 12.10 -30.72
N GLY A 225 18.84 10.90 -31.31
CA GLY A 225 19.93 10.43 -32.16
C GLY A 225 21.26 10.29 -31.43
N LEU A 226 21.23 10.05 -30.11
CA LEU A 226 22.44 9.87 -29.30
C LEU A 226 23.04 8.48 -29.54
N ALA A 227 24.37 8.43 -29.67
CA ALA A 227 25.09 7.20 -29.99
C ALA A 227 25.47 6.36 -28.75
N VAL A 228 25.39 6.93 -27.55
CA VAL A 228 25.80 6.29 -26.28
C VAL A 228 24.91 6.78 -25.15
N VAL A 229 24.60 5.90 -24.21
CA VAL A 229 23.95 6.26 -22.94
C VAL A 229 25.04 6.50 -21.89
N ASP A 230 25.45 7.75 -21.78
CA ASP A 230 26.28 8.26 -20.69
C ASP A 230 25.44 8.71 -19.49
N LEU A 231 26.09 9.16 -18.41
CA LEU A 231 25.38 9.59 -17.20
C LEU A 231 24.43 10.78 -17.45
N PRO A 232 24.82 11.85 -18.19
CA PRO A 232 23.89 12.91 -18.58
C PRO A 232 22.67 12.41 -19.36
N THR A 233 22.86 11.52 -20.33
CA THR A 233 21.77 10.94 -21.13
C THR A 233 20.84 10.09 -20.26
N TYR A 234 21.41 9.29 -19.35
CA TYR A 234 20.67 8.52 -18.36
C TYR A 234 19.80 9.42 -17.49
N GLU A 235 20.37 10.48 -16.92
CA GLU A 235 19.64 11.42 -16.06
C GLU A 235 18.57 12.18 -16.83
N ALA A 236 18.86 12.62 -18.06
CA ALA A 236 17.91 13.33 -18.89
C ALA A 236 16.75 12.43 -19.35
N GLY A 237 17.00 11.16 -19.66
CA GLY A 237 15.98 10.18 -20.04
C GLY A 237 15.04 9.76 -18.91
N LEU A 238 15.47 9.92 -17.65
CA LEU A 238 14.63 9.67 -16.48
C LEU A 238 13.56 10.75 -16.27
N HIS A 239 13.87 11.99 -16.64
CA HIS A 239 12.91 13.09 -16.58
C HIS A 239 11.92 12.97 -17.74
N ARG A 240 10.64 13.23 -17.47
CA ARG A 240 9.67 13.38 -18.55
C ARG A 240 9.97 14.74 -19.22
N PRO A 241 9.95 14.86 -20.56
CA PRO A 241 9.78 16.17 -21.16
C PRO A 241 8.47 16.80 -20.70
#